data_AF-A0AAD9DBE1-F1
#
_entry.id   AF-A0AAD9DBE1-F1
#
_cell.length_a   1.000
_cell.length_b   1.000
_cell.length_c   1.000
_cell.angle_alpha   90.00
_cell.angle_beta   90.00
_cell.angle_gamma   90.00
#
_symmetry.space_group_name_H-M   'P 1'
#
loop_
_entity.id
_entity.type
_entity.pdbx_description
1 polymer ?
#
loop_
_entity_poly.entity_id
_entity_poly.type
_entity_poly.pdbx_seq_one_letter_code
_entity_poly.pdbx_strand_id
1 'polypeptide(L)' 'MARKQQKDEEITLSKKDQKKVDKLTAQIPYHEGRGNKEEVEKIKAQVDAIWVKTKEAAFA' A
#
# COMPACT_ATOMS: atom_id res chain seq x y z
N MET A 1 -20.51 -14.22 -28.36
CA MET A 1 -20.68 -14.36 -26.89
C MET A 1 -19.41 -13.86 -26.23
N ALA A 2 -19.36 -12.57 -25.87
CA ALA A 2 -18.20 -12.00 -25.19
C ALA A 2 -18.18 -12.50 -23.74
N ARG A 3 -17.16 -13.31 -23.40
CA ARG A 3 -16.91 -13.72 -22.01
C ARG A 3 -16.71 -12.44 -21.19
N LYS A 4 -17.66 -12.17 -20.29
CA LYS A 4 -17.47 -11.27 -19.14
C LYS A 4 -16.17 -11.70 -18.47
N GLN A 5 -15.11 -10.93 -18.68
CA GLN A 5 -13.99 -10.93 -17.75
C GLN A 5 -14.59 -10.41 -16.45
N GLN A 6 -14.84 -11.35 -15.52
CA GLN A 6 -14.89 -11.02 -14.12
C GLN A 6 -13.56 -10.31 -13.86
N LYS A 7 -13.62 -8.98 -13.78
CA LYS A 7 -12.60 -8.22 -13.09
C LYS A 7 -12.62 -8.81 -11.69
N ASP A 8 -11.69 -9.70 -11.40
CA ASP A 8 -11.03 -9.61 -10.11
C ASP A 8 -10.73 -8.12 -9.95
N GLU A 9 -11.52 -7.44 -9.11
CA GLU A 9 -11.17 -6.13 -8.60
C GLU A 9 -9.93 -6.35 -7.74
N GLU A 10 -8.81 -6.59 -8.41
CA GLU A 10 -7.52 -6.36 -7.86
C GLU A 10 -7.54 -4.89 -7.49
N ILE A 11 -7.62 -4.61 -6.20
CA ILE A 11 -7.70 -3.26 -5.65
C ILE A 11 -6.39 -2.60 -5.99
N THR A 12 -6.30 -2.03 -7.19
CA THR A 12 -5.11 -1.39 -7.69
C THR A 12 -5.01 -0.02 -7.05
N LEU A 13 -3.91 0.24 -6.36
CA LEU A 13 -3.60 1.58 -5.86
C LEU A 13 -3.59 2.59 -7.01
N SER A 14 -4.09 3.78 -6.76
CA SER A 14 -3.87 4.91 -7.66
C SER A 14 -2.37 5.15 -7.83
N LYS A 15 -1.94 5.62 -9.01
CA LYS A 15 -0.52 5.97 -9.27
C LYS A 15 0.07 6.89 -8.19
N LYS A 16 -0.75 7.75 -7.57
CA LYS A 16 -0.31 8.63 -6.48
C LYS A 16 -0.02 7.86 -5.19
N ASP A 17 -0.87 6.92 -4.84
CA ASP A 17 -0.76 6.17 -3.60
C ASP A 17 0.27 5.04 -3.71
N GLN A 18 0.39 4.42 -4.89
CA GLN A 18 1.50 3.51 -5.20
C GLN A 18 2.85 4.20 -4.98
N LYS A 19 3.05 5.42 -5.52
CA LYS A 19 4.29 6.18 -5.29
C LYS A 19 4.57 6.49 -3.83
N LYS A 20 3.53 6.71 -3.00
CA LYS A 20 3.70 6.91 -1.56
C LYS A 20 4.12 5.62 -0.88
N VAL A 21 3.46 4.51 -1.19
CA VAL A 21 3.79 3.18 -0.66
C VAL A 21 5.22 2.80 -1.02
N ASP A 22 5.64 3.01 -2.27
CA ASP A 22 6.99 2.71 -2.72
C ASP A 22 8.04 3.54 -1.96
N LYS A 23 7.79 4.85 -1.77
CA LYS A 23 8.69 5.75 -1.03
C LYS A 23 8.78 5.39 0.46
N LEU A 24 7.67 4.99 1.06
CA LEU A 24 7.61 4.55 2.46
C LEU A 24 8.35 3.22 2.63
N THR A 25 8.03 2.23 1.80
CA THR A 25 8.67 0.90 1.83
C THR A 25 10.18 1.00 1.60
N ALA A 26 10.63 1.88 0.71
CA ALA A 26 12.06 2.11 0.46
C ALA A 26 12.82 2.66 1.68
N GLN A 27 12.14 3.27 2.65
CA GLN A 27 12.77 3.75 3.89
C GLN A 27 12.91 2.65 4.95
N ILE A 28 12.14 1.56 4.85
CA ILE A 28 12.17 0.46 5.84
C ILE A 28 13.59 -0.10 6.04
N PRO A 29 14.36 -0.46 4.98
CA PRO A 29 15.70 -1.02 5.17
C PRO A 29 16.67 -0.09 5.91
N TYR A 30 16.53 1.22 5.70
CA TYR A 30 17.37 2.22 6.36
C TYR A 30 17.10 2.30 7.87
N HIS A 31 15.84 2.26 8.28
CA HIS A 31 15.46 2.28 9.69
C HIS A 31 15.69 0.92 10.37
N GLU A 32 15.43 -0.17 9.66
CA GLU A 32 15.64 -1.54 10.15
C GLU A 32 17.14 -1.81 10.40
N GLY A 33 18.02 -1.45 9.47
CA GLY A 33 19.47 -1.59 9.62
C GLY A 33 20.08 -0.75 10.75
N ARG A 34 19.35 0.24 11.26
CA ARG A 34 19.75 1.08 12.41
C ARG A 34 19.08 0.67 13.72
N GLY A 35 18.27 -0.38 13.72
CA GLY A 35 17.54 -0.83 14.91
C GLY A 35 16.37 0.08 15.32
N ASN A 36 15.95 1.01 14.46
CA ASN A 36 14.84 1.93 14.70
C ASN A 36 13.48 1.24 14.48
N LYS A 37 13.14 0.29 15.36
CA LYS A 37 11.93 -0.54 15.22
C LYS A 37 10.64 0.28 15.22
N GLU A 38 10.54 1.30 16.07
CA GLU A 38 9.35 2.18 16.12
C GLU A 38 9.09 2.89 14.78
N GLU A 39 10.14 3.40 14.12
CA GLU A 39 9.98 4.06 12.82
C GLU A 39 9.58 3.07 11.74
N VAL A 40 10.12 1.85 11.76
CA VAL A 40 9.70 0.78 10.84
C VAL A 40 8.23 0.44 11.03
N GLU A 41 7.75 0.31 12.27
CA GLU A 41 6.35 0.05 12.57
C GLU A 41 5.43 1.19 12.12
N LYS A 42 5.83 2.45 12.36
CA LYS A 42 5.08 3.61 11.85
C LYS A 42 4.98 3.61 10.33
N ILE A 43 6.07 3.32 9.62
CA ILE A 43 6.09 3.26 8.15
C ILE A 43 5.18 2.14 7.65
N LYS A 44 5.22 0.95 8.26
CA LYS A 44 4.32 -0.17 7.92
C LYS A 44 2.85 0.20 8.15
N ALA A 45 2.54 0.80 9.31
CA ALA A 45 1.19 1.25 9.62
C ALA A 45 0.66 2.31 8.63
N GLN A 46 1.53 3.22 8.15
CA GLN A 46 1.17 4.19 7.12
C GLN A 46 0.89 3.53 5.77
N VAL A 47 1.69 2.54 5.37
CA VAL A 47 1.44 1.74 4.15
C VAL A 47 0.11 1.01 4.27
N ASP A 48 -0.16 0.34 5.39
CA ASP A 48 -1.42 -0.36 5.63
C ASP A 48 -2.62 0.57 5.61
N ALA A 49 -2.51 1.77 6.23
CA ALA A 49 -3.59 2.76 6.19
C ALA A 49 -3.93 3.23 4.76
N ILE A 50 -2.93 3.32 3.88
CA ILE A 50 -3.15 3.63 2.46
C ILE A 50 -3.91 2.49 1.78
N TRP A 51 -3.52 1.24 2.04
CA TRP A 51 -4.22 0.08 1.50
C TRP A 51 -5.65 -0.04 2.01
N VAL A 52 -5.88 0.16 3.31
CA VAL A 52 -7.24 0.15 3.90
C VAL A 52 -8.11 1.21 3.24
N LYS A 53 -7.65 2.46 3.14
CA LYS A 53 -8.41 3.53 2.46
C LYS A 53 -8.70 3.22 1.01
N THR A 54 -7.76 2.57 0.32
CA THR A 54 -7.95 2.18 -1.08
C THR A 54 -8.98 1.07 -1.21
N LYS A 55 -8.97 0.10 -0.29
CA LYS A 55 -10.00 -0.94 -0.20
C LYS A 55 -11.37 -0.33 0.10
N GLU A 56 -11.47 0.51 1.11
CA GLU A 56 -12.71 1.21 1.46
C GLU A 56 -13.24 2.05 0.29
N ALA A 57 -12.38 2.79 -0.40
CA ALA A 57 -12.78 3.58 -1.58
C ALA A 57 -13.14 2.72 -2.80
N ALA A 58 -12.63 1.50 -2.90
CA ALA A 58 -13.02 0.55 -3.96
C ALA A 58 -14.38 -0.10 -3.67
N PHE A 59 -14.74 -0.25 -2.38
CA PHE A 59 -15.99 -0.87 -1.95
C PHE A 59 -17.11 0.14 -1.54
N ALA A 60 -16.85 1.45 -1.58
CA ALA A 60 -17.80 2.53 -1.26
C ALA A 60 -18.47 3.11 -2.51
#